data_AF-A0A392PJD9-F1
#
_entry.id   AF-A0A392PJD9-F1
#
_cell.length_a   1.000
_cell.length_b   1.000
_cell.length_c   1.000
_cell.angle_alpha   90.00
_cell.angle_beta   90.00
_cell.angle_gamma   90.00
#
_symmetry.space_group_name_H-M   'P 1'
#
loop_
_entity.id
_entity.type
_entity.pdbx_description
1 polymer ?
#
loop_
_entity_poly.entity_id
_entity_poly.type
_entity_poly.pdbx_seq_one_letter_code
_entity_poly.pdbx_strand_id
1 'polypeptide(L)'
;MIPLFSIDEVCPVCRKACLYNFGDHTVHCRELPGFKYRHDFVQDVLFDIFRRTRISVKKEAPVNFLTDPQEGRSTLRPADVMVYGWVDGKHACVDLTRVSPLVGLRTETFTVGQATLKVDSSKVAKHEKTCTHNQHAFISFAFDTFDFLAPEVVSLL
;
A
#
# COMPACT_ATOMS: atom_id res chain seq x y z
N MET A 1 18.70 -15.69 -8.82
CA MET A 1 18.94 -14.28 -8.49
C MET A 1 20.41 -14.10 -8.14
N ILE A 2 21.02 -12.97 -8.52
CA ILE A 2 22.43 -12.66 -8.24
C ILE A 2 22.49 -11.78 -6.99
N PRO A 3 23.22 -12.18 -5.92
CA PRO A 3 23.39 -11.33 -4.74
C PRO A 3 24.23 -10.10 -5.09
N LEU A 4 23.79 -8.93 -4.64
CA LEU A 4 24.47 -7.63 -4.78
C LEU A 4 25.28 -7.26 -3.53
N PHE A 5 24.93 -7.83 -2.37
CA PHE A 5 25.51 -7.50 -1.07
C PHE A 5 26.01 -8.77 -0.34
N SER A 6 26.87 -8.58 0.66
CA SER A 6 27.30 -9.68 1.55
C SER A 6 26.21 -10.04 2.57
N ILE A 7 26.22 -11.29 3.08
CA ILE A 7 25.18 -11.83 4.01
C ILE A 7 25.01 -11.00 5.29
N ASP A 8 26.08 -10.31 5.72
CA ASP A 8 26.10 -9.51 6.95
C ASP A 8 26.20 -8.01 6.66
N GLU A 9 25.93 -7.59 5.42
CA GLU A 9 26.02 -6.19 5.07
C GLU A 9 24.90 -5.37 5.74
N VAL A 10 25.32 -4.29 6.38
CA VAL A 10 24.43 -3.38 7.10
C VAL A 10 24.03 -2.26 6.17
N CYS A 11 22.72 -2.00 6.08
CA CYS A 11 22.22 -0.87 5.31
C CYS A 11 22.80 0.45 5.88
N PRO A 12 23.48 1.28 5.07
CA PRO A 12 24.09 2.51 5.56
C PRO A 12 23.06 3.54 6.04
N VAL A 13 21.80 3.38 5.64
CA VAL A 13 20.70 4.29 5.98
C VAL A 13 20.08 3.91 7.33
N CYS A 14 19.56 2.69 7.46
CA CYS A 14 18.83 2.29 8.67
C CYS A 14 19.67 1.54 9.71
N ARG A 15 20.94 1.26 9.41
CA ARG A 15 21.87 0.51 10.26
C ARG A 15 21.36 -0.88 10.69
N LYS A 16 20.37 -1.42 9.98
CA LYS A 16 19.87 -2.79 10.17
C LYS A 16 20.54 -3.71 9.17
N ALA A 17 20.74 -4.97 9.58
CA ALA A 17 21.16 -6.02 8.66
C ALA A 17 20.16 -6.11 7.50
N CYS A 18 20.66 -6.07 6.26
CA CYS A 18 19.82 -6.33 5.11
C CYS A 18 19.27 -7.75 5.24
N LEU A 19 17.94 -7.91 5.25
CA LEU A 19 17.29 -9.22 5.41
C LEU A 19 17.55 -10.17 4.22
N TYR A 20 18.26 -9.70 3.20
CA TYR A 20 18.59 -10.40 1.96
C TYR A 20 19.64 -9.63 1.16
N ASN A 21 20.36 -10.36 0.29
CA ASN A 21 21.52 -9.83 -0.44
C ASN A 21 21.19 -9.31 -1.83
N PHE A 22 19.95 -9.43 -2.30
CA PHE A 22 19.54 -9.08 -3.67
C PHE A 22 19.29 -7.58 -3.89
N GLY A 23 19.47 -6.76 -2.86
CA GLY A 23 19.54 -5.30 -2.95
C GLY A 23 18.24 -4.52 -3.16
N ASP A 24 17.09 -5.19 -3.19
CA ASP A 24 15.78 -4.53 -3.11
C ASP A 24 15.61 -3.71 -1.80
N HIS A 25 16.44 -3.95 -0.75
CA HIS A 25 16.43 -3.16 0.48
C HIS A 25 16.96 -1.75 0.21
N THR A 26 17.84 -1.59 -0.77
CA THR A 26 18.38 -0.28 -1.17
C THR A 26 17.31 0.62 -1.77
N VAL A 27 16.23 0.06 -2.32
CA VAL A 27 15.09 0.83 -2.87
C VAL A 27 13.88 0.87 -1.93
N HIS A 28 13.83 -0.03 -0.94
CA HIS A 28 12.75 -0.14 0.07
C HIS A 28 13.15 0.06 1.52
N CYS A 29 14.34 0.57 1.79
CA CYS A 29 14.71 0.91 3.15
C CYS A 29 13.73 1.97 3.67
N ARG A 30 12.94 1.62 4.69
CA ARG A 30 11.91 2.50 5.26
C ARG A 30 12.45 3.85 5.74
N GLU A 31 13.74 3.90 6.08
CA GLU A 31 14.42 5.11 6.55
C GLU A 31 14.99 5.96 5.40
N LEU A 32 14.90 5.48 4.14
CA LEU A 32 15.20 6.31 2.98
C LEU A 32 14.10 7.35 2.77
N PRO A 33 14.45 8.63 2.54
CA PRO A 33 13.50 9.66 2.15
C PRO A 33 12.68 9.26 0.89
N GLY A 34 13.32 8.56 -0.05
CA GLY A 34 12.69 8.04 -1.27
C GLY A 34 11.69 6.90 -1.07
N PHE A 35 11.64 6.30 0.12
CA PHE A 35 10.64 5.27 0.44
C PHE A 35 9.23 5.86 0.40
N LYS A 36 9.04 6.99 1.08
CA LYS A 36 7.76 7.69 1.09
C LYS A 36 7.45 8.30 -0.28
N TYR A 37 8.48 8.82 -0.97
CA TYR A 37 8.33 9.47 -2.27
C TYR A 37 7.51 8.67 -3.30
N ARG A 38 7.78 7.36 -3.51
CA ARG A 38 7.00 6.62 -4.53
C ARG A 38 5.54 6.37 -4.09
N HIS A 39 5.31 6.19 -2.78
CA HIS A 39 3.95 6.03 -2.26
C HIS A 39 3.16 7.34 -2.45
N ASP A 40 3.74 8.46 -2.01
CA ASP A 40 3.17 9.80 -2.18
C ASP A 40 2.99 10.14 -3.68
N PHE A 41 3.93 9.74 -4.54
CA PHE A 41 3.82 9.94 -6.00
C PHE A 41 2.64 9.16 -6.61
N VAL A 42 2.46 7.89 -6.24
CA VAL A 42 1.31 7.10 -6.72
C VAL A 42 0.01 7.69 -6.19
N GLN A 43 -0.03 8.14 -4.93
CA GLN A 43 -1.16 8.86 -4.36
C GLN A 43 -1.49 10.14 -5.13
N ASP A 44 -0.46 10.90 -5.53
CA ASP A 44 -0.59 12.11 -6.34
C ASP A 44 -1.16 11.82 -7.73
N VAL A 45 -0.65 10.79 -8.39
CA VAL A 45 -1.10 10.36 -9.72
C VAL A 45 -2.55 9.90 -9.68
N LEU A 46 -2.93 9.04 -8.72
CA LEU A 46 -4.32 8.60 -8.57
C LEU A 46 -5.26 9.78 -8.36
N PHE A 47 -4.87 10.72 -7.51
CA PHE A 47 -5.67 11.91 -7.28
C PHE A 47 -5.83 12.78 -8.54
N ASP A 48 -4.76 12.95 -9.33
CA ASP A 48 -4.84 13.68 -10.60
C ASP A 48 -5.76 12.97 -11.61
N ILE A 49 -5.67 11.64 -11.72
CA ILE A 49 -6.56 10.82 -12.56
C ILE A 49 -8.03 11.06 -12.16
N PHE A 50 -8.38 10.91 -10.88
CA PHE A 50 -9.75 11.12 -10.40
C PHE A 50 -10.24 12.54 -10.63
N ARG A 51 -9.40 13.55 -10.40
CA ARG A 51 -9.78 14.94 -10.66
C ARG A 51 -10.04 15.21 -12.14
N ARG A 52 -9.24 14.64 -13.04
CA ARG A 52 -9.43 14.77 -14.49
C ARG A 52 -10.71 14.09 -14.98
N THR A 53 -11.12 13.00 -14.33
CA THR A 53 -12.38 12.31 -14.61
C THR A 53 -13.59 12.91 -13.87
N ARG A 54 -13.40 14.03 -13.16
CA ARG A 54 -14.42 14.72 -12.33
C ARG A 54 -14.99 13.87 -11.19
N ILE A 55 -14.24 12.85 -10.77
CA ILE A 55 -14.56 12.07 -9.58
C ILE A 55 -14.10 12.87 -8.36
N SER A 56 -14.99 13.01 -7.37
CA SER A 56 -14.66 13.70 -6.13
C SER A 56 -13.74 12.81 -5.30
N VAL A 57 -12.59 13.35 -4.91
CA VAL A 57 -11.52 12.59 -4.24
C VAL A 57 -10.83 13.44 -3.17
N LYS A 58 -10.37 12.79 -2.10
CA LYS A 58 -9.59 13.42 -1.01
C LYS A 58 -8.40 12.56 -0.63
N LYS A 59 -7.20 13.15 -0.58
CA LYS A 59 -6.00 12.51 -0.02
C LYS A 59 -6.01 12.55 1.50
N GLU A 60 -5.42 11.55 2.14
CA GLU A 60 -5.23 11.47 3.59
C GLU A 60 -6.54 11.75 4.36
N ALA A 61 -7.64 11.17 3.89
CA ALA A 61 -8.95 11.45 4.42
C ALA A 61 -9.14 10.75 5.79
N PRO A 62 -9.59 11.47 6.83
CA PRO A 62 -9.85 10.84 8.12
C PRO A 62 -11.00 9.84 7.98
N VAL A 63 -10.81 8.65 8.55
CA VAL A 63 -11.79 7.54 8.52
C VAL A 63 -12.55 7.41 9.83
N ASN A 64 -12.94 8.55 10.41
CA ASN A 64 -13.61 8.60 11.71
C ASN A 64 -14.94 7.80 11.73
N PHE A 65 -15.57 7.63 10.57
CA PHE A 65 -16.78 6.82 10.41
C PHE A 65 -16.54 5.31 10.64
N LEU A 66 -15.28 4.86 10.70
CA LEU A 66 -14.93 3.49 11.07
C LEU A 66 -14.80 3.30 12.59
N THR A 67 -14.93 4.36 13.38
CA THR A 67 -14.81 4.34 14.85
C THR A 67 -16.20 4.40 15.48
N ASP A 68 -16.38 3.70 16.61
CA ASP A 68 -17.61 3.80 17.38
C ASP A 68 -17.82 5.28 17.80
N PRO A 69 -19.00 5.88 17.56
CA PRO A 69 -19.30 7.24 18.00
C PRO A 69 -19.00 7.52 19.49
N GLN A 70 -19.02 6.49 20.35
CA GLN A 70 -18.69 6.61 21.77
C GLN A 70 -17.17 6.65 22.06
N GLU A 71 -16.32 6.19 21.15
CA GLU A 71 -14.86 6.18 21.32
C GLU A 71 -14.20 7.55 21.03
N GLY A 72 -14.98 8.54 20.59
CA GLY A 72 -14.52 9.91 20.38
C GLY A 72 -13.57 10.04 19.18
N ARG A 73 -12.33 10.50 19.40
CA ARG A 73 -11.39 10.74 18.29
C ARG A 73 -10.84 9.42 17.76
N SER A 74 -11.05 9.17 16.47
CA SER A 74 -10.47 8.01 15.80
C SER A 74 -8.95 7.99 15.94
N THR A 75 -8.43 6.87 16.41
CA THR A 75 -7.00 6.55 16.40
C THR A 75 -6.58 5.87 15.09
N LEU A 76 -7.53 5.64 14.18
CA LEU A 76 -7.27 5.02 12.90
C LEU A 76 -6.45 5.95 12.02
N ARG A 77 -5.57 5.35 11.23
CA ARG A 77 -4.84 6.09 10.20
C ARG A 77 -5.83 6.56 9.14
N PRO A 78 -5.66 7.79 8.61
CA PRO A 78 -6.40 8.24 7.45
C PRO A 78 -6.28 7.24 6.30
N ALA A 79 -7.30 7.17 5.44
CA ALA A 79 -7.19 6.50 4.16
C ALA A 79 -6.22 7.29 3.27
N ASP A 80 -5.37 6.60 2.52
CA ASP A 80 -4.44 7.27 1.62
C ASP A 80 -5.22 8.05 0.56
N VAL A 81 -6.25 7.45 -0.03
CA VAL A 81 -7.18 8.14 -0.93
C VAL A 81 -8.62 7.75 -0.59
N MET A 82 -9.51 8.75 -0.50
CA MET A 82 -10.95 8.57 -0.39
C MET A 82 -11.60 8.98 -1.70
N VAL A 83 -12.32 8.06 -2.34
CA VAL A 83 -13.05 8.30 -3.58
C VAL A 83 -14.54 8.37 -3.26
N TYR A 84 -15.19 9.49 -3.54
CA TYR A 84 -16.60 9.69 -3.27
C TYR A 84 -17.44 9.27 -4.47
N GLY A 85 -18.56 8.59 -4.21
CA GLY A 85 -19.50 8.15 -5.25
C GLY A 85 -18.88 7.14 -6.23
N TRP A 86 -18.21 6.12 -5.69
CA TRP A 86 -17.64 5.00 -6.42
C TRP A 86 -18.76 4.06 -6.94
N VAL A 87 -18.62 2.74 -6.79
CA VAL A 87 -19.63 1.76 -7.18
C VAL A 87 -20.85 1.83 -6.26
N ASP A 88 -22.05 1.78 -6.86
CA ASP A 88 -23.35 1.87 -6.18
C ASP A 88 -23.53 3.14 -5.31
N GLY A 89 -22.80 4.21 -5.63
CA GLY A 89 -22.80 5.46 -4.86
C GLY A 89 -22.03 5.38 -3.53
N LYS A 90 -21.44 4.23 -3.18
CA LYS A 90 -20.62 4.07 -1.96
C LYS A 90 -19.32 4.85 -2.08
N HIS A 91 -18.78 5.31 -0.96
CA HIS A 91 -17.44 5.90 -0.93
C HIS A 91 -16.40 4.80 -0.81
N ALA A 92 -15.25 4.92 -1.47
CA ALA A 92 -14.19 3.94 -1.42
C ALA A 92 -12.98 4.45 -0.63
N CYS A 93 -12.54 3.67 0.35
CA CYS A 93 -11.27 3.84 1.05
C CYS A 93 -10.20 3.09 0.27
N VAL A 94 -9.26 3.81 -0.35
CA VAL A 94 -8.11 3.22 -1.03
C VAL A 94 -6.91 3.28 -0.09
N ASP A 95 -6.38 2.11 0.24
CA ASP A 95 -5.14 1.96 1.01
C ASP A 95 -4.00 1.59 0.05
N LEU A 96 -2.98 2.43 -0.01
CA LEU A 96 -1.82 2.26 -0.86
C LEU A 96 -0.74 1.49 -0.10
N THR A 97 -0.39 0.32 -0.62
CA THR A 97 0.67 -0.51 -0.05
C THR A 97 1.75 -0.82 -1.07
N ARG A 98 2.96 -0.34 -0.77
CA ARG A 98 4.16 -0.66 -1.54
C ARG A 98 4.87 -1.86 -0.93
N VAL A 99 5.17 -2.87 -1.76
CA VAL A 99 5.76 -4.15 -1.35
C VAL A 99 7.19 -4.27 -1.88
N SER A 100 8.06 -4.83 -1.05
CA SER A 100 9.44 -5.18 -1.37
C SER A 100 9.48 -6.70 -1.46
N PRO A 101 9.35 -7.29 -2.65
CA PRO A 101 8.94 -8.69 -2.77
C PRO A 101 10.10 -9.66 -2.47
N LEU A 102 11.32 -9.14 -2.29
CA LEU A 102 12.50 -9.92 -1.91
C LEU A 102 12.81 -9.86 -0.41
N VAL A 103 12.11 -9.00 0.36
CA VAL A 103 12.29 -8.95 1.81
C VAL A 103 11.86 -10.29 2.41
N GLY A 104 12.80 -10.97 3.08
CA GLY A 104 12.56 -12.26 3.71
C GLY A 104 12.71 -13.47 2.77
N LEU A 105 13.04 -13.24 1.49
CA LEU A 105 13.35 -14.31 0.54
C LEU A 105 14.73 -14.89 0.86
N ARG A 106 14.77 -16.02 1.56
CA ARG A 106 16.02 -16.71 1.95
C ARG A 106 16.51 -17.65 0.85
N THR A 107 15.80 -18.74 0.64
CA THR A 107 16.14 -19.83 -0.29
C THR A 107 14.94 -20.29 -1.12
N GLU A 108 13.78 -19.67 -0.91
CA GLU A 108 12.56 -19.98 -1.66
C GLU A 108 12.65 -19.42 -3.09
N THR A 109 11.99 -20.09 -4.01
CA THR A 109 11.81 -19.59 -5.38
C THR A 109 11.02 -18.29 -5.36
N PHE A 110 11.55 -17.26 -6.02
CA PHE A 110 10.81 -16.03 -6.26
C PHE A 110 9.69 -16.27 -7.28
N THR A 111 8.45 -16.04 -6.87
CA THR A 111 7.29 -16.00 -7.75
C THR A 111 6.83 -14.55 -7.90
N VAL A 112 6.78 -14.06 -9.14
CA VAL A 112 6.31 -12.71 -9.46
C VAL A 112 4.93 -12.47 -8.84
N GLY A 113 4.76 -11.34 -8.15
CA GLY A 113 3.48 -10.93 -7.57
C GLY A 113 3.05 -11.66 -6.29
N GLN A 114 3.69 -12.75 -5.88
CA GLN A 114 3.28 -13.53 -4.70
C GLN A 114 3.26 -12.69 -3.42
N ALA A 115 4.29 -11.87 -3.19
CA ALA A 115 4.36 -10.99 -2.04
C ALA A 115 3.24 -9.93 -2.06
N THR A 116 3.00 -9.33 -3.23
CA THR A 116 1.97 -8.32 -3.44
C THR A 116 0.58 -8.88 -3.20
N LEU A 117 0.25 -10.04 -3.79
CA LEU A 117 -1.03 -10.73 -3.61
C LEU A 117 -1.28 -11.13 -2.15
N LYS A 118 -0.23 -11.55 -1.44
CA LYS A 118 -0.33 -11.90 -0.01
C LYS A 118 -0.65 -10.66 0.85
N VAL A 119 0.02 -9.55 0.57
CA VAL A 119 -0.22 -8.28 1.27
C VAL A 119 -1.61 -7.73 0.96
N ASP A 120 -2.01 -7.79 -0.31
CA ASP A 120 -3.33 -7.40 -0.77
C ASP A 120 -4.43 -8.17 -0.03
N SER A 121 -4.36 -9.51 -0.07
CA SER A 121 -5.30 -10.39 0.64
C SER A 121 -5.33 -10.11 2.15
N SER A 122 -4.18 -9.87 2.76
CA SER A 122 -4.07 -9.51 4.18
C SER A 122 -4.74 -8.18 4.50
N LYS A 123 -4.63 -7.18 3.62
CA LYS A 123 -5.24 -5.86 3.79
C LYS A 123 -6.75 -5.93 3.66
N VAL A 124 -7.24 -6.63 2.64
CA VAL A 124 -8.67 -6.89 2.42
C VAL A 124 -9.27 -7.59 3.63
N ALA A 125 -8.70 -8.73 4.05
CA ALA A 125 -9.19 -9.48 5.20
C ALA A 125 -9.25 -8.65 6.50
N LYS A 126 -8.35 -7.68 6.65
CA LYS A 126 -8.29 -6.83 7.85
C LYS A 126 -9.31 -5.68 7.84
N HIS A 127 -9.63 -5.08 6.69
CA HIS A 127 -10.36 -3.81 6.65
C HIS A 127 -11.69 -3.85 5.90
N GLU A 128 -11.90 -4.81 4.99
CA GLU A 128 -13.09 -4.86 4.13
C GLU A 128 -14.39 -4.95 4.92
N LYS A 129 -14.44 -5.83 5.94
CA LYS A 129 -15.63 -6.00 6.79
C LYS A 129 -16.01 -4.70 7.49
N THR A 130 -15.04 -3.99 8.05
CA THR A 130 -15.27 -2.73 8.77
C THR A 130 -15.72 -1.63 7.81
N CYS A 131 -15.13 -1.54 6.62
CA CYS A 131 -15.57 -0.58 5.61
C CYS A 131 -17.00 -0.86 5.15
N THR A 132 -17.30 -2.12 4.84
CA THR A 132 -18.62 -2.55 4.35
C THR A 132 -19.71 -2.31 5.38
N HIS A 133 -19.44 -2.62 6.67
CA HIS A 133 -20.37 -2.34 7.76
C HIS A 133 -20.72 -0.86 7.87
N ASN A 134 -19.78 0.02 7.54
CA ASN A 134 -19.96 1.47 7.55
C ASN A 134 -20.34 2.04 6.16
N GLN A 135 -20.87 1.22 5.24
CA GLN A 135 -21.32 1.63 3.89
C GLN A 135 -20.21 2.16 2.96
N HIS A 136 -18.96 1.81 3.21
CA HIS A 136 -17.82 2.14 2.37
C HIS A 136 -17.28 0.89 1.66
N ALA A 137 -16.75 1.06 0.45
CA ALA A 137 -15.91 0.07 -0.19
C ALA A 137 -14.48 0.18 0.35
N PHE A 138 -13.78 -0.95 0.47
CA PHE A 138 -12.35 -0.98 0.73
C PHE A 138 -11.64 -1.44 -0.52
N ILE A 139 -10.61 -0.71 -0.95
CA ILE A 139 -9.79 -1.06 -2.10
C ILE A 139 -8.35 -1.10 -1.65
N SER A 140 -7.75 -2.29 -1.74
CA SER A 140 -6.34 -2.48 -1.50
C SER A 140 -5.58 -2.18 -2.80
N PHE A 141 -4.81 -1.11 -2.81
CA PHE A 141 -3.93 -0.77 -3.92
C PHE A 141 -2.52 -1.24 -3.57
N ALA A 142 -2.22 -2.50 -3.89
CA ALA A 142 -0.92 -3.10 -3.62
C ALA A 142 -0.05 -3.16 -4.89
N PHE A 143 1.19 -2.69 -4.78
CA PHE A 143 2.18 -2.73 -5.86
C PHE A 143 3.58 -3.04 -5.34
N ASP A 144 4.43 -3.66 -6.15
CA ASP A 144 5.82 -3.93 -5.77
C ASP A 144 6.87 -3.10 -6.52
N THR A 145 8.13 -3.29 -6.16
CA THR A 145 9.31 -2.66 -6.79
C THR A 145 9.45 -2.93 -8.27
N PHE A 146 8.95 -4.08 -8.71
CA PHE A 146 9.06 -4.59 -10.07
C PHE A 146 7.79 -4.28 -10.87
N ASP A 147 7.02 -3.30 -10.41
CA ASP A 147 5.80 -2.77 -11.03
C ASP A 147 4.67 -3.81 -11.17
N PHE A 148 4.69 -4.90 -10.39
CA PHE A 148 3.52 -5.77 -10.29
C PHE A 148 2.42 -5.05 -9.54
N LEU A 149 1.21 -5.06 -10.10
CA LEU A 149 0.00 -4.52 -9.48
C LEU A 149 -0.93 -5.68 -9.08
N ALA A 150 -1.50 -5.62 -7.88
CA ALA A 150 -2.56 -6.55 -7.50
C ALA A 150 -3.79 -6.37 -8.40
N PRO A 151 -4.57 -7.44 -8.69
CA PRO A 151 -5.72 -7.37 -9.59
C PRO A 151 -6.74 -6.29 -9.21
N GLU A 152 -6.92 -6.03 -7.92
CA GLU A 152 -7.88 -5.04 -7.43
C GLU A 152 -7.54 -3.60 -7.86
N VAL A 153 -6.26 -3.33 -8.13
CA VAL A 153 -5.78 -2.05 -8.69
C VAL A 153 -6.43 -1.74 -10.04
N VAL A 154 -6.69 -2.77 -10.85
CA VAL A 154 -7.29 -2.60 -12.18
C VAL A 154 -8.70 -2.03 -12.10
N SER A 155 -9.41 -2.21 -10.97
CA SER A 155 -10.73 -1.58 -10.80
C SER A 155 -10.65 -0.05 -10.71
N LEU A 156 -9.49 0.51 -10.35
CA LEU A 156 -9.26 1.94 -10.16
C LEU A 156 -8.67 2.65 -11.40
N LEU A 157 -8.15 1.91 -12.37
CA LEU A 157 -7.42 2.40 -13.54
C LEU A 157 -8.23 2.22 -14.84
#